data_AF-A0A6P2CUM9-F1
#
_entry.id   AF-A0A6P2CUM9-F1
#
_cell.length_a   1.000
_cell.length_b   1.000
_cell.length_c   1.000
_cell.angle_alpha   90.00
_cell.angle_beta   90.00
_cell.angle_gamma   90.00
#
_symmetry.space_group_name_H-M   'P 1'
#
loop_
_entity.id
_entity.type
_entity.pdbx_description
1 polymer ?
#
loop_
_entity_poly.entity_id
_entity_poly.type
_entity_poly.pdbx_seq_one_letter_code
_entity_poly.pdbx_strand_id
1 'polypeptide(L)'
;MSDEAGFLKAIADKPGERITRLAYADWLEENGRAQEAEFLKTQLQIEEMSARLIELGGQLDAKWLAAVGNVPTKSDEFTNRAGRQLRLDQLRQWYVYVGLIEGLPTAERNAHSIQSVVTNERGRGGHEPFLITPEERAIGYEGRYTFGTPSALPSTVCVAQFRSLRPTRDTNCDGSELTIIWFQHEWAFPIDPGVREQIRAIDWDQHAHDFDW
;
A
#
# COMPACT_ATOMS: atom_id res chain seq x y z
N MET A 1 2.82 24.00 -33.29
CA MET A 1 2.95 22.95 -32.25
C MET A 1 3.12 21.64 -33.01
N SER A 2 4.13 20.82 -32.72
CA SER A 2 4.22 19.50 -33.37
C SER A 2 3.09 18.60 -32.87
N ASP A 3 2.65 17.64 -33.68
CA ASP A 3 1.60 16.68 -33.32
C ASP A 3 1.96 15.92 -32.02
N GLU A 4 3.24 15.60 -31.83
CA GLU A 4 3.79 15.02 -30.59
C GLU A 4 3.57 15.91 -29.36
N ALA A 5 3.83 17.22 -29.47
CA ALA A 5 3.63 18.14 -28.34
C ALA A 5 2.15 18.19 -27.90
N GLY A 6 1.22 17.97 -28.84
CA GLY A 6 -0.19 17.83 -28.56
C GLY A 6 -0.50 16.58 -27.74
N PHE A 7 0.02 15.42 -28.15
CA PHE A 7 -0.13 14.16 -27.41
C PHE A 7 0.47 14.24 -26.00
N LEU A 8 1.71 14.72 -25.87
CA LEU A 8 2.38 14.82 -24.58
C LEU A 8 1.64 15.76 -23.62
N LYS A 9 1.10 16.87 -24.13
CA LYS A 9 0.26 17.77 -23.33
C LYS A 9 -1.03 17.08 -22.88
N ALA A 10 -1.75 16.40 -23.77
CA ALA A 10 -2.98 15.70 -23.42
C ALA A 10 -2.73 14.57 -22.38
N ILE A 11 -1.62 13.85 -22.51
CA ILE A 11 -1.19 12.84 -21.53
C ILE A 11 -0.84 13.51 -20.19
N ALA A 12 -0.15 14.65 -20.20
CA ALA A 12 0.17 15.38 -18.97
C ALA A 12 -1.10 15.91 -18.26
N ASP A 13 -2.09 16.40 -19.03
CA ASP A 13 -3.36 16.89 -18.51
C ASP A 13 -4.22 15.75 -17.93
N LYS A 14 -4.10 14.53 -18.48
CA LYS A 14 -4.85 13.33 -18.05
C LYS A 14 -3.99 12.05 -18.10
N PRO A 15 -3.09 11.83 -17.14
CA PRO A 15 -2.12 10.72 -17.20
C PRO A 15 -2.76 9.33 -17.15
N GLY A 16 -3.96 9.20 -16.58
CA GLY A 16 -4.71 7.94 -16.53
C GLY A 16 -5.54 7.63 -17.77
N GLU A 17 -5.62 8.52 -18.77
CA GLU A 17 -6.45 8.30 -19.95
C GLU A 17 -5.76 7.35 -20.94
N ARG A 18 -6.17 6.08 -20.90
CA ARG A 18 -5.64 5.01 -21.75
C ARG A 18 -5.74 5.30 -23.26
N ILE A 19 -6.85 5.88 -23.70
CA ILE A 19 -7.12 6.13 -25.13
C ILE A 19 -6.05 7.07 -25.71
N THR A 20 -5.73 8.14 -24.99
CA THR A 20 -4.73 9.14 -25.41
C THR A 20 -3.32 8.53 -25.48
N ARG A 21 -2.95 7.69 -24.50
CA ARG A 21 -1.65 6.98 -24.50
C ARG A 21 -1.55 5.95 -25.63
N LEU A 22 -2.65 5.26 -25.95
CA LEU A 22 -2.68 4.30 -27.05
C LEU A 22 -2.56 5.00 -28.42
N ALA A 23 -3.30 6.10 -28.62
CA ALA A 23 -3.21 6.89 -29.84
C ALA A 23 -1.79 7.46 -30.05
N TYR A 24 -1.13 7.88 -28.96
CA TYR A 24 0.27 8.31 -29.03
C TYR A 24 1.22 7.15 -29.37
N ALA A 25 0.99 5.96 -28.82
CA ALA A 25 1.78 4.78 -29.16
C ALA A 25 1.63 4.39 -30.65
N ASP A 26 0.42 4.45 -31.20
CA ASP A 26 0.20 4.19 -32.63
C ASP A 26 0.89 5.26 -33.49
N TRP A 27 0.82 6.54 -33.10
CA TRP A 27 1.57 7.61 -33.77
C TRP A 27 3.09 7.39 -33.70
N LEU A 28 3.64 6.96 -32.56
CA LEU A 28 5.07 6.66 -32.42
C LEU A 28 5.50 5.53 -33.36
N GLU A 29 4.67 4.49 -33.50
CA GLU A 29 4.92 3.37 -34.41
C GLU A 29 4.93 3.83 -35.88
N GLU A 30 3.94 4.64 -36.28
CA GLU A 30 3.87 5.25 -37.61
C GLU A 30 5.06 6.17 -37.92
N ASN A 31 5.66 6.78 -36.90
CA ASN A 31 6.83 7.65 -37.03
C ASN A 31 8.16 6.91 -36.83
N GLY A 32 8.16 5.56 -36.88
CA GLY A 32 9.37 4.73 -36.84
C GLY A 32 9.99 4.59 -35.44
N ARG A 33 9.28 4.97 -34.38
CA ARG A 33 9.70 4.87 -32.97
C ARG A 33 9.04 3.65 -32.29
N ALA A 34 9.17 2.50 -32.94
CA ALA A 34 8.51 1.26 -32.53
C ALA A 34 8.83 0.82 -31.08
N GLN A 35 10.06 1.02 -30.61
CA GLN A 35 10.44 0.67 -29.23
C GLN A 35 9.69 1.49 -28.18
N GLU A 36 9.44 2.78 -28.46
CA GLU A 36 8.71 3.65 -27.54
C GLU A 36 7.21 3.35 -27.57
N ALA A 37 6.67 3.03 -28.74
CA ALA A 37 5.32 2.52 -28.90
C ALA A 37 5.12 1.21 -28.12
N GLU A 38 6.04 0.26 -28.27
CA GLU A 38 6.01 -1.02 -27.55
C GLU A 38 6.10 -0.83 -26.04
N PHE A 39 6.95 0.09 -25.57
CA PHE A 39 7.03 0.45 -24.16
C PHE A 39 5.68 0.93 -23.61
N LEU A 40 5.03 1.88 -24.30
CA LEU A 40 3.73 2.40 -23.88
C LEU A 40 2.63 1.32 -23.92
N LYS A 41 2.59 0.51 -24.98
CA LYS A 41 1.63 -0.60 -25.10
C LYS A 41 1.82 -1.64 -23.99
N THR A 42 3.07 -1.96 -23.65
CA THR A 42 3.41 -2.88 -22.56
C THR A 42 3.02 -2.31 -21.19
N GLN A 43 3.25 -1.01 -20.94
CA GLN A 43 2.78 -0.35 -19.72
C GLN A 43 1.26 -0.47 -19.57
N LEU A 44 0.50 -0.19 -20.63
CA LEU A 44 -0.96 -0.31 -20.63
C LEU A 44 -1.42 -1.76 -20.38
N GLN A 45 -0.70 -2.76 -20.93
CA GLN A 45 -0.98 -4.16 -20.68
C GLN A 45 -0.70 -4.57 -19.23
N ILE A 46 0.39 -4.07 -18.62
CA ILE A 46 0.69 -4.29 -17.20
C ILE A 46 -0.42 -3.70 -16.32
N GLU A 47 -0.88 -2.48 -16.60
CA GLU A 47 -1.97 -1.84 -15.88
C GLU A 47 -3.26 -2.68 -15.94
N GLU A 48 -3.60 -3.19 -17.12
CA GLU A 48 -4.77 -4.04 -17.34
C GLU A 48 -4.67 -5.40 -16.63
N MET A 49 -3.55 -6.11 -16.78
CA MET A 49 -3.31 -7.38 -16.11
C MET A 49 -3.27 -7.21 -14.59
N SER A 50 -2.70 -6.11 -14.11
CA SER A 50 -2.68 -5.76 -12.68
C SER A 50 -4.10 -5.52 -12.15
N ALA A 51 -4.92 -4.76 -12.86
CA ALA A 51 -6.32 -4.54 -12.49
C ALA A 51 -7.09 -5.88 -12.43
N ARG A 52 -6.86 -6.76 -13.40
CA ARG A 52 -7.48 -8.08 -13.43
C ARG A 52 -7.03 -8.97 -12.26
N LEU A 53 -5.75 -8.94 -11.90
CA LEU A 53 -5.22 -9.67 -10.75
C LEU A 53 -5.82 -9.16 -9.43
N ILE A 54 -6.02 -7.84 -9.29
CA ILE A 54 -6.68 -7.24 -8.12
C ILE A 54 -8.14 -7.71 -8.03
N GLU A 55 -8.87 -7.68 -9.14
CA GLU A 55 -10.27 -8.12 -9.21
C GLU A 55 -10.40 -9.59 -8.78
N LEU A 56 -9.57 -10.46 -9.36
CA LEU A 56 -9.55 -11.89 -9.03
C LEU A 56 -9.14 -12.13 -7.57
N GLY A 57 -8.09 -11.44 -7.09
CA GLY A 57 -7.65 -11.53 -5.70
C GLY A 57 -8.75 -11.15 -4.71
N GLY A 58 -9.58 -10.15 -5.03
CA GLY A 58 -10.72 -9.77 -4.20
C GLY A 58 -11.85 -10.82 -4.11
N GLN A 59 -11.83 -11.84 -4.97
CA GLN A 59 -12.83 -12.91 -5.02
C GLN A 59 -12.31 -14.24 -4.45
N LEU A 60 -11.01 -14.34 -4.17
CA LEU A 60 -10.34 -15.58 -3.78
C LEU A 60 -10.12 -15.65 -2.27
N ASP A 61 -9.97 -16.88 -1.77
CA ASP A 61 -9.71 -17.15 -0.36
C ASP A 61 -8.34 -16.57 0.08
N ALA A 62 -8.34 -15.86 1.21
CA ALA A 62 -7.15 -15.18 1.71
C ALA A 62 -6.02 -16.15 2.10
N LYS A 63 -6.35 -17.33 2.62
CA LYS A 63 -5.36 -18.35 3.00
C LYS A 63 -4.71 -18.96 1.76
N TRP A 64 -5.48 -19.16 0.70
CA TRP A 64 -4.97 -19.61 -0.58
C TRP A 64 -4.04 -18.58 -1.23
N LEU A 65 -4.44 -17.29 -1.24
CA LEU A 65 -3.60 -16.20 -1.78
C LEU A 65 -2.26 -16.07 -1.05
N ALA A 66 -2.25 -16.29 0.26
CA ALA A 66 -1.01 -16.31 1.05
C ALA A 66 -0.09 -17.49 0.69
N ALA A 67 -0.66 -18.63 0.29
CA ALA A 67 0.09 -19.84 -0.03
C ALA A 67 0.72 -19.83 -1.43
N VAL A 68 0.05 -19.23 -2.44
CA VAL A 68 0.54 -19.24 -3.84
C VAL A 68 1.57 -18.15 -4.15
N GLY A 69 1.69 -17.13 -3.30
CA GLY A 69 2.50 -15.94 -3.59
C GLY A 69 1.82 -15.04 -4.63
N ASN A 70 1.89 -13.73 -4.44
CA ASN A 70 1.16 -12.77 -5.27
C ASN A 70 2.05 -11.99 -6.24
N VAL A 71 1.48 -11.52 -7.34
CA VAL A 71 2.13 -10.59 -8.27
C VAL A 71 2.05 -9.18 -7.67
N PRO A 72 3.18 -8.46 -7.52
CA PRO A 72 3.20 -7.08 -7.06
C PRO A 72 2.44 -6.12 -8.00
N THR A 73 1.18 -5.81 -7.73
CA THR A 73 0.50 -4.71 -8.43
C THR A 73 0.85 -3.41 -7.70
N LYS A 74 1.70 -2.56 -8.29
CA LYS A 74 1.89 -1.18 -7.82
C LYS A 74 0.58 -0.44 -8.01
N SER A 75 -0.19 -0.28 -6.96
CA SER A 75 -1.25 0.70 -6.93
C SER A 75 -1.26 1.33 -5.56
N ASP A 76 -0.84 2.59 -5.54
CA ASP A 76 -1.05 3.56 -4.49
C ASP A 76 -2.54 3.85 -4.28
N GLU A 77 -3.40 3.47 -5.23
CA GLU A 77 -4.85 3.64 -5.13
C GLU A 77 -5.61 2.30 -5.03
N PHE A 78 -6.68 2.27 -4.25
CA PHE A 78 -7.66 1.19 -4.29
C PHE A 78 -8.98 1.58 -3.65
N THR A 79 -10.00 0.77 -3.93
CA THR A 79 -11.35 0.97 -3.38
C THR A 79 -11.56 0.06 -2.16
N ASN A 80 -11.97 0.64 -1.03
CA ASN A 80 -12.36 -0.13 0.16
C ASN A 80 -13.69 -0.87 -0.04
N ARG A 81 -14.11 -1.70 0.93
CA ARG A 81 -15.33 -2.50 0.83
C ARG A 81 -16.62 -1.67 0.77
N ALA A 82 -16.59 -0.42 1.25
CA ALA A 82 -17.69 0.53 1.16
C ALA A 82 -17.74 1.29 -0.17
N GLY A 83 -16.86 1.00 -1.13
CA GLY A 83 -16.82 1.71 -2.41
C GLY A 83 -16.10 3.07 -2.34
N ARG A 84 -15.33 3.34 -1.28
CA ARG A 84 -14.52 4.54 -1.11
C ARG A 84 -13.14 4.37 -1.76
N GLN A 85 -12.77 5.31 -2.63
CA GLN A 85 -11.41 5.37 -3.19
C GLN A 85 -10.45 5.91 -2.13
N LEU A 86 -9.36 5.18 -1.93
CA LEU A 86 -8.27 5.50 -1.04
C LEU A 86 -7.00 5.63 -1.87
N ARG A 87 -6.23 6.69 -1.63
CA ARG A 87 -4.91 6.93 -2.24
C ARG A 87 -3.86 6.99 -1.14
N LEU A 88 -2.75 6.30 -1.35
CA LEU A 88 -1.55 6.42 -0.53
C LEU A 88 -0.88 7.78 -0.80
N ASP A 89 -0.74 8.59 0.23
CA ASP A 89 -0.11 9.92 0.13
C ASP A 89 1.34 9.89 0.64
N GLN A 90 1.58 9.14 1.71
CA GLN A 90 2.92 8.98 2.29
C GLN A 90 3.11 7.55 2.78
N LEU A 91 4.33 7.01 2.61
CA LEU A 91 4.75 5.73 3.18
C LEU A 91 6.12 5.87 3.85
N ARG A 92 6.22 5.47 5.12
CA ARG A 92 7.47 5.33 5.86
C ARG A 92 7.62 3.90 6.33
N GLN A 93 8.84 3.38 6.24
CA GLN A 93 9.11 1.99 6.52
C GLN A 93 10.50 1.81 7.12
N TRP A 94 10.65 0.82 7.99
CA TRP A 94 11.93 0.44 8.58
C TRP A 94 11.89 -1.00 9.11
N TYR A 95 13.06 -1.57 9.37
CA TYR A 95 13.15 -2.90 9.96
C TYR A 95 12.85 -2.87 11.47
N VAL A 96 12.01 -3.79 11.93
CA VAL A 96 11.57 -3.92 13.33
C VAL A 96 12.74 -4.22 14.26
N TYR A 97 13.65 -5.09 13.82
CA TYR A 97 14.75 -5.60 14.63
C TYR A 97 16.08 -4.87 14.40
N VAL A 98 16.03 -3.66 13.83
CA VAL A 98 17.24 -2.84 13.74
C VAL A 98 17.81 -2.62 15.15
N GLY A 99 19.10 -2.90 15.34
CA GLY A 99 19.77 -2.83 16.64
C GLY A 99 19.63 -4.05 17.54
N LEU A 100 18.97 -5.14 17.11
CA LEU A 100 19.08 -6.45 17.77
C LEU A 100 20.33 -7.17 17.23
N ILE A 101 21.45 -7.03 17.94
CA ILE A 101 22.75 -7.60 17.53
C ILE A 101 22.91 -9.05 18.00
N GLU A 102 22.42 -9.37 19.21
CA GLU A 102 22.51 -10.70 19.82
C GLU A 102 21.17 -11.13 20.40
N GLY A 103 20.88 -12.44 20.30
CA GLY A 103 19.64 -13.04 20.77
C GLY A 103 18.52 -13.08 19.72
N LEU A 104 17.38 -13.64 20.13
CA LEU A 104 16.15 -13.75 19.37
C LEU A 104 15.17 -12.62 19.72
N PRO A 105 14.35 -12.18 18.75
CA PRO A 105 13.12 -11.44 19.01
C PRO A 105 12.25 -12.12 20.06
N THR A 106 11.53 -11.32 20.86
CA THR A 106 10.63 -11.81 21.90
C THR A 106 9.28 -11.13 21.85
N ALA A 107 8.23 -11.83 22.31
CA ALA A 107 6.87 -11.30 22.35
C ALA A 107 6.75 -10.02 23.17
N GLU A 108 7.49 -9.94 24.28
CA GLU A 108 7.50 -8.78 25.16
C GLU A 108 8.13 -7.56 24.46
N ARG A 109 9.22 -7.77 23.72
CA ARG A 109 9.84 -6.71 22.91
C ARG A 109 8.94 -6.30 21.74
N ASN A 110 8.30 -7.27 21.09
CA ASN A 110 7.39 -7.02 19.98
C ASN A 110 6.20 -6.15 20.42
N ALA A 111 5.58 -6.47 21.55
CA ALA A 111 4.51 -5.66 22.14
C ALA A 111 4.96 -4.22 22.40
N HIS A 112 6.15 -4.04 22.99
CA HIS A 112 6.72 -2.72 23.23
C HIS A 112 7.00 -1.96 21.92
N SER A 113 7.54 -2.64 20.90
CA SER A 113 7.78 -2.05 19.58
C SER A 113 6.48 -1.57 18.95
N ILE A 114 5.43 -2.40 18.93
CA ILE A 114 4.10 -2.03 18.39
C ILE A 114 3.56 -0.79 19.12
N GLN A 115 3.56 -0.81 20.45
CA GLN A 115 3.08 0.32 21.26
C GLN A 115 3.87 1.60 20.99
N SER A 116 5.19 1.48 20.83
CA SER A 116 6.07 2.62 20.53
C SER A 116 5.72 3.24 19.18
N VAL A 117 5.50 2.43 18.13
CA VAL A 117 5.11 2.93 16.81
C VAL A 117 3.76 3.63 16.88
N VAL A 118 2.74 3.02 17.49
CA VAL A 118 1.41 3.62 17.65
C VAL A 118 1.49 4.96 18.39
N THR A 119 2.25 5.01 19.49
CA THR A 119 2.38 6.23 20.30
C THR A 119 3.10 7.34 19.55
N ASN A 120 4.19 7.01 18.85
CA ASN A 120 4.95 7.97 18.06
C ASN A 120 4.12 8.54 16.90
N GLU A 121 3.35 7.70 16.23
CA GLU A 121 2.53 8.13 15.09
C GLU A 121 1.31 8.94 15.51
N ARG A 122 0.68 8.59 16.63
CA ARG A 122 -0.33 9.43 17.28
C ARG A 122 0.22 10.83 17.59
N GLY A 123 1.44 10.90 18.14
CA GLY A 123 2.10 12.17 18.46
C GLY A 123 2.48 12.99 17.22
N ARG A 124 2.85 12.35 16.11
CA ARG A 124 3.21 13.03 14.85
C ARG A 124 2.00 13.58 14.10
N GLY A 125 0.94 12.78 13.99
CA GLY A 125 -0.23 13.12 13.20
C GLY A 125 -1.30 13.88 13.97
N GLY A 126 -1.29 13.86 15.31
CA GLY A 126 -2.34 14.46 16.13
C GLY A 126 -3.66 13.69 16.15
N HIS A 127 -3.74 12.56 15.42
CA HIS A 127 -4.92 11.72 15.28
C HIS A 127 -4.59 10.26 15.62
N GLU A 128 -5.60 9.46 15.97
CA GLU A 128 -5.43 8.06 16.33
C GLU A 128 -5.08 7.22 15.07
N PRO A 129 -3.90 6.60 14.99
CA PRO A 129 -3.57 5.74 13.86
C PRO A 129 -4.32 4.41 13.95
N PHE A 130 -4.66 3.82 12.80
CA PHE A 130 -5.23 2.48 12.73
C PHE A 130 -4.12 1.43 12.68
N LEU A 131 -4.00 0.60 13.72
CA LEU A 131 -3.09 -0.54 13.74
C LEU A 131 -3.77 -1.79 13.18
N ILE A 132 -3.26 -2.29 12.06
CA ILE A 132 -3.54 -3.66 11.62
C ILE A 132 -2.74 -4.60 12.53
N THR A 133 -3.43 -5.46 13.27
CA THR A 133 -2.80 -6.39 14.22
C THR A 133 -1.82 -7.30 13.47
N PRO A 134 -0.52 -7.27 13.80
CA PRO A 134 0.47 -8.08 13.11
C PRO A 134 0.37 -9.55 13.50
N GLU A 135 0.66 -10.43 12.56
CA GLU A 135 0.77 -11.86 12.83
C GLU A 135 2.14 -12.19 13.42
N GLU A 136 2.15 -12.47 14.72
CA GLU A 136 3.36 -12.83 15.44
C GLU A 136 3.59 -14.35 15.42
N ARG A 137 4.83 -14.78 15.11
CA ARG A 137 5.21 -16.20 14.99
C ARG A 137 6.21 -16.60 16.05
N ALA A 138 5.86 -17.62 16.83
CA ALA A 138 6.77 -18.22 17.80
C ALA A 138 8.05 -18.74 17.11
N ILE A 139 9.20 -18.50 17.74
CA ILE A 139 10.49 -19.01 17.29
C ILE A 139 10.80 -20.27 18.10
N GLY A 140 11.04 -21.40 17.42
CA GLY A 140 11.53 -22.60 18.07
C GLY A 140 12.95 -22.36 18.60
N TYR A 141 13.17 -22.60 19.89
CA TYR A 141 14.49 -22.52 20.53
C TYR A 141 14.72 -23.73 21.43
N GLU A 142 15.83 -24.42 21.22
CA GLU A 142 16.21 -25.56 22.05
C GLU A 142 16.85 -25.08 23.36
N GLY A 143 16.21 -25.45 24.47
CA GLY A 143 16.66 -25.08 25.81
C GLY A 143 15.90 -23.90 26.40
N ARG A 144 16.47 -23.31 27.45
CA ARG A 144 15.84 -22.19 28.17
C ARG A 144 16.35 -20.87 27.63
N TYR A 145 15.49 -20.13 26.94
CA TYR A 145 15.77 -18.75 26.55
C TYR A 145 15.46 -17.81 27.72
N THR A 146 16.42 -17.01 28.16
CA THR A 146 16.31 -16.18 29.38
C THR A 146 15.82 -14.76 29.14
N PHE A 147 15.73 -14.32 27.89
CA PHE A 147 15.44 -12.91 27.54
C PHE A 147 13.95 -12.64 27.23
N GLY A 148 13.08 -13.65 27.37
CA GLY A 148 11.64 -13.53 27.11
C GLY A 148 11.12 -14.73 26.31
N THR A 149 9.94 -14.57 25.71
CA THR A 149 9.31 -15.62 24.90
C THR A 149 9.73 -15.48 23.44
N PRO A 150 10.56 -16.38 22.86
CA PRO A 150 11.05 -16.24 21.49
C PRO A 150 9.92 -16.17 20.47
N SER A 151 9.83 -15.05 19.76
CA SER A 151 8.71 -14.77 18.87
C SER A 151 9.02 -13.58 17.95
N ALA A 152 8.63 -13.65 16.69
CA ALA A 152 8.93 -12.66 15.66
C ALA A 152 7.67 -12.07 15.02
N LEU A 153 7.65 -10.75 14.88
CA LEU A 153 6.81 -10.01 13.95
C LEU A 153 7.37 -10.13 12.53
N PRO A 154 6.58 -9.77 11.51
CA PRO A 154 7.12 -9.48 10.19
C PRO A 154 8.22 -8.40 10.29
N SER A 155 9.27 -8.55 9.50
CA SER A 155 10.54 -7.81 9.64
C SER A 155 10.45 -6.33 9.35
N THR A 156 9.44 -5.89 8.60
CA THR A 156 9.28 -4.52 8.15
C THR A 156 8.02 -3.92 8.75
N VAL A 157 8.17 -2.80 9.44
CA VAL A 157 7.03 -1.96 9.83
C VAL A 157 6.77 -0.94 8.75
N CYS A 158 5.50 -0.74 8.45
CA CYS A 158 5.02 0.22 7.49
C CYS A 158 4.04 1.17 8.17
N VAL A 159 4.24 2.47 7.98
CA VAL A 159 3.33 3.52 8.38
C VAL A 159 2.96 4.32 7.14
N ALA A 160 1.68 4.32 6.81
CA ALA A 160 1.19 5.05 5.65
C ALA A 160 0.10 6.04 6.03
N GLN A 161 0.08 7.17 5.34
CA GLN A 161 -1.09 8.04 5.31
C GLN A 161 -1.87 7.74 4.03
N PHE A 162 -3.14 7.38 4.19
CA PHE A 162 -4.09 7.24 3.09
C PHE A 162 -5.08 8.39 3.12
N ARG A 163 -5.55 8.81 1.94
CA ARG A 163 -6.53 9.89 1.76
C ARG A 163 -7.69 9.48 0.87
N SER A 164 -8.83 10.12 1.07
CA SER A 164 -10.00 10.07 0.23
C SER A 164 -10.48 11.50 -0.04
N LEU A 165 -10.81 11.83 -1.29
CA LEU A 165 -11.39 13.14 -1.67
C LEU A 165 -12.85 13.30 -1.24
N ARG A 166 -13.34 12.44 -0.35
CA ARG A 166 -14.65 12.51 0.25
C ARG A 166 -14.46 12.65 1.76
N PRO A 167 -15.07 13.64 2.42
CA PRO A 167 -15.06 13.70 3.87
C PRO A 167 -15.85 12.54 4.49
N THR A 168 -15.79 12.44 5.81
CA THR A 168 -16.49 11.44 6.63
C THR A 168 -17.61 12.07 7.44
N ARG A 169 -17.36 13.20 8.12
CA ARG A 169 -18.29 13.80 9.08
C ARG A 169 -18.72 15.20 8.64
N ASP A 170 -17.76 16.07 8.35
CA ASP A 170 -18.03 17.44 7.90
C ASP A 170 -18.00 17.52 6.38
N THR A 171 -19.18 17.67 5.77
CA THR A 171 -19.32 17.75 4.31
C THR A 171 -18.71 19.02 3.70
N ASN A 172 -18.28 19.98 4.52
CA ASN A 172 -17.59 21.18 4.05
C ASN A 172 -16.07 20.96 3.90
N CYS A 173 -15.54 19.86 4.41
CA CYS A 173 -14.12 19.56 4.31
C CYS A 173 -13.72 19.01 2.93
N ASP A 174 -12.44 19.20 2.58
CA ASP A 174 -11.89 18.80 1.27
C ASP A 174 -11.75 17.27 1.12
N GLY A 175 -11.62 16.55 2.23
CA GLY A 175 -11.48 15.12 2.21
C GLY A 175 -11.32 14.52 3.59
N SER A 176 -10.90 13.26 3.61
CA SER A 176 -10.58 12.54 4.84
C SER A 176 -9.29 11.75 4.70
N GLU A 177 -8.61 11.55 5.81
CA GLU A 177 -7.35 10.82 5.84
C GLU A 177 -7.24 9.90 7.06
N LEU A 178 -6.39 8.89 6.94
CA LEU A 178 -6.10 7.94 8.01
C LEU A 178 -4.65 7.48 7.94
N THR A 179 -3.96 7.54 9.07
CA THR A 179 -2.67 6.90 9.26
C THR A 179 -2.89 5.43 9.59
N ILE A 180 -2.35 4.52 8.77
CA ILE A 180 -2.45 3.07 8.96
C ILE A 180 -1.06 2.50 9.21
N ILE A 181 -0.95 1.67 10.24
CA ILE A 181 0.27 0.97 10.64
C ILE A 181 0.06 -0.52 10.39
N TRP A 182 1.02 -1.16 9.73
CA TRP A 182 1.06 -2.62 9.58
C TRP A 182 2.50 -3.14 9.56
N PHE A 183 2.61 -4.47 9.55
CA PHE A 183 3.88 -5.16 9.47
C PHE A 183 3.84 -6.19 8.33
N GLN A 184 4.89 -6.25 7.53
CA GLN A 184 5.06 -7.22 6.44
C GLN A 184 6.50 -7.76 6.38
N HIS A 185 6.70 -8.85 5.63
CA HIS A 185 8.01 -9.51 5.58
C HIS A 185 9.06 -8.72 4.79
N GLU A 186 8.65 -8.12 3.69
CA GLU A 186 9.51 -7.35 2.79
C GLU A 186 9.09 -5.89 2.75
N TRP A 187 9.90 -5.00 2.17
CA TRP A 187 9.49 -3.61 1.95
C TRP A 187 8.31 -3.53 0.99
N ALA A 188 7.33 -2.70 1.32
CA ALA A 188 6.39 -2.18 0.34
C ALA A 188 7.12 -1.17 -0.58
N PHE A 189 6.82 -1.12 -1.87
CA PHE A 189 5.80 -1.87 -2.60
C PHE A 189 6.28 -3.25 -3.09
N PRO A 190 5.37 -4.25 -3.12
CA PRO A 190 3.92 -4.13 -2.92
C PRO A 190 3.50 -4.14 -1.44
N ILE A 191 2.32 -3.58 -1.15
CA ILE A 191 1.64 -3.85 0.13
C ILE A 191 1.19 -5.31 0.10
N ASP A 192 1.48 -6.05 1.16
CA ASP A 192 1.06 -7.46 1.27
C ASP A 192 -0.45 -7.60 1.02
N PRO A 193 -0.91 -8.59 0.25
CA PRO A 193 -2.32 -8.66 -0.17
C PRO A 193 -3.28 -8.82 1.00
N GLY A 194 -2.89 -9.62 2.01
CA GLY A 194 -3.66 -9.78 3.23
C GLY A 194 -3.76 -8.48 4.04
N VAL A 195 -2.70 -7.66 4.04
CA VAL A 195 -2.74 -6.31 4.62
C VAL A 195 -3.65 -5.42 3.78
N ARG A 196 -3.52 -5.42 2.46
CA ARG A 196 -4.37 -4.62 1.56
C ARG A 196 -5.85 -4.92 1.77
N GLU A 197 -6.23 -6.19 1.93
CA GLU A 197 -7.62 -6.55 2.24
C GLU A 197 -8.07 -6.12 3.63
N GLN A 198 -7.18 -6.14 4.62
CA GLN A 198 -7.47 -5.57 5.94
C GLN A 198 -7.67 -4.06 5.85
N ILE A 199 -6.86 -3.32 5.07
CA ILE A 199 -7.05 -1.89 4.82
C ILE A 199 -8.41 -1.65 4.14
N ARG A 200 -8.77 -2.46 3.14
CA ARG A 200 -10.07 -2.36 2.46
C ARG A 200 -11.25 -2.64 3.41
N ALA A 201 -11.04 -3.40 4.47
CA ALA A 201 -12.06 -3.76 5.45
C ALA A 201 -12.22 -2.73 6.58
N ILE A 202 -11.33 -1.74 6.69
CA ILE A 202 -11.43 -0.70 7.72
C ILE A 202 -12.73 0.08 7.52
N ASP A 203 -13.46 0.28 8.63
CA ASP A 203 -14.54 1.25 8.70
C ASP A 203 -13.94 2.66 8.64
N TRP A 204 -13.81 3.16 7.42
CA TRP A 204 -13.14 4.44 7.15
C TRP A 204 -13.85 5.60 7.85
N ASP A 205 -15.17 5.61 7.86
CA ASP A 205 -15.96 6.73 8.42
C ASP A 205 -15.86 6.76 9.95
N GLN A 206 -15.62 5.60 10.58
CA GLN A 206 -15.33 5.51 12.01
C GLN A 206 -13.92 6.05 12.34
N HIS A 207 -12.90 5.68 11.56
CA HIS A 207 -11.51 5.84 11.96
C HIS A 207 -10.80 7.07 11.37
N ALA A 208 -11.17 7.49 10.16
CA ALA A 208 -10.56 8.63 9.51
C ALA A 208 -10.99 9.95 10.16
N HIS A 209 -10.21 10.99 9.89
CA HIS A 209 -10.54 12.37 10.22
C HIS A 209 -10.57 13.22 8.96
N ASP A 210 -11.40 14.26 8.99
CA ASP A 210 -11.54 15.19 7.87
C ASP A 210 -10.39 16.20 7.89
N PHE A 211 -10.00 16.69 6.71
CA PHE A 211 -8.96 17.71 6.55
C PHE A 211 -9.39 18.77 5.54
N ASP A 212 -8.79 19.95 5.69
CA ASP A 212 -8.93 21.10 4.79
C ASP A 212 -7.54 21.51 4.29
N TRP A 213 -7.46 22.01 3.05
CA TRP A 213 -6.23 22.50 2.42
C TRP A 213 -5.94 23.97 2.72
#